data_AF-A0A932PXC7-F1
#
_entry.id   AF-A0A932PXC7-F1
#
_cell.length_a   1.000
_cell.length_b   1.000
_cell.length_c   1.000
_cell.angle_alpha   90.00
_cell.angle_beta   90.00
_cell.angle_gamma   90.00
#
_symmetry.space_group_name_H-M   'P 1'
#
loop_
_entity.id
_entity.type
_entity.pdbx_description
1 polymer ?
#
loop_
_entity_poly.entity_id
_entity_poly.type
_entity_poly.pdbx_seq_one_letter_code
_entity_poly.pdbx_strand_id
1 'polypeptide(L)'
;MSAPALDVQCAGCEPAGELWRVRWRVRNTGSLALRLRSLDAPHGRFRAAAADHEIDLAPDATAHVELDVRVDVSEEIIENAFLMIRSSYGDERWLTLVRTRVEIADGRPVPRTTAISSQREGFSRDTGGHER
;
A
#
# COMPACT_ATOMS: atom_id res chain seq x y z
N MET A 1 17.34 11.48 7.22
CA MET A 1 15.93 11.88 7.33
C MET A 1 15.14 10.79 8.03
N SER A 2 14.05 11.13 8.73
CA SER A 2 13.08 10.14 9.21
C SER A 2 12.29 9.56 8.04
N ALA A 3 11.79 8.33 8.21
CA ALA A 3 10.88 7.71 7.25
C ALA A 3 9.58 8.54 7.12
N PRO A 4 8.88 8.47 5.97
CA PRO A 4 7.55 9.04 5.86
C PRO A 4 6.62 8.39 6.88
N ALA A 5 5.75 9.20 7.49
CA ALA A 5 4.70 8.71 8.37
C ALA A 5 3.36 8.86 7.64
N LEU A 6 2.67 7.72 7.46
CA LEU A 6 1.37 7.65 6.77
C LEU A 6 0.35 6.97 7.68
N ASP A 7 -0.86 7.51 7.75
CA ASP A 7 -2.06 6.76 8.14
C ASP A 7 -2.78 6.31 6.88
N VAL A 8 -3.07 5.01 6.77
CA VAL A 8 -3.73 4.43 5.60
C VAL A 8 -4.88 3.58 6.05
N GLN A 9 -6.09 3.92 5.61
CA GLN A 9 -7.32 3.22 5.99
C GLN A 9 -8.12 2.86 4.75
N CYS A 10 -8.74 1.67 4.73
CA CYS A 10 -9.70 1.33 3.70
C CYS A 10 -10.93 2.26 3.83
N ALA A 11 -11.27 2.94 2.75
CA ALA A 11 -12.40 3.87 2.67
C ALA A 11 -13.58 3.27 1.91
N GLY A 12 -13.35 2.24 1.08
CA GLY A 12 -14.40 1.59 0.31
C GLY A 12 -13.88 0.40 -0.49
N CYS A 13 -14.79 -0.47 -0.87
CA CYS A 13 -14.53 -1.64 -1.70
C CYS A 13 -15.79 -1.93 -2.53
N GLU A 14 -15.71 -1.87 -3.85
CA GLU A 14 -16.87 -2.06 -4.72
C GLU A 14 -16.55 -2.99 -5.89
N PRO A 15 -17.55 -3.73 -6.41
CA PRO A 15 -17.35 -4.56 -7.59
C PRO A 15 -16.94 -3.70 -8.80
N ALA A 16 -15.93 -4.15 -9.55
CA ALA A 16 -15.42 -3.51 -10.76
C ALA A 16 -15.18 -4.58 -11.85
N GLY A 17 -16.29 -5.11 -12.40
CA GLY A 17 -16.24 -6.26 -13.31
C GLY A 17 -15.83 -7.53 -12.55
N GLU A 18 -14.78 -8.20 -13.03
CA GLU A 18 -14.18 -9.37 -12.36
C GLU A 18 -13.22 -9.00 -11.22
N LEU A 19 -13.00 -7.71 -11.00
CA LEU A 19 -12.11 -7.17 -9.98
C LEU A 19 -12.91 -6.47 -8.89
N TRP A 20 -12.22 -6.09 -7.82
CA TRP A 20 -12.73 -5.22 -6.78
C TRP A 20 -11.97 -3.90 -6.82
N ARG A 21 -12.67 -2.78 -6.95
CA ARG A 21 -12.07 -1.47 -6.77
C ARG A 21 -12.02 -1.16 -5.29
N VAL A 22 -10.82 -1.15 -4.73
CA VAL A 22 -10.60 -0.79 -3.33
C VAL A 22 -10.09 0.64 -3.28
N ARG A 23 -10.71 1.46 -2.43
CA ARG A 23 -10.33 2.84 -2.16
C ARG A 23 -9.69 2.93 -0.79
N TRP A 24 -8.54 3.57 -0.70
CA TRP A 24 -7.88 3.89 0.56
C TRP A 24 -7.83 5.39 0.78
N ARG A 25 -8.03 5.80 2.02
CA ARG A 25 -7.69 7.13 2.53
C ARG A 25 -6.26 7.10 3.01
N VAL A 26 -5.39 7.90 2.39
CA VAL A 26 -3.99 8.07 2.76
C VAL A 26 -3.81 9.46 3.34
N ARG A 27 -3.37 9.55 4.59
CA ARG A 27 -3.02 10.80 5.26
C ARG A 27 -1.52 10.86 5.49
N ASN A 28 -0.88 11.96 5.10
CA ASN A 28 0.49 12.24 5.47
C ASN A 28 0.53 12.78 6.91
N THR A 29 1.03 11.98 7.84
CA THR A 29 1.24 12.37 9.24
C THR A 29 2.69 12.75 9.52
N GLY A 30 3.53 12.79 8.48
CA GLY A 30 4.89 13.27 8.51
C GLY A 30 4.98 14.79 8.43
N SER A 31 6.20 15.30 8.60
CA SER A 31 6.49 16.73 8.63
C SER A 31 6.89 17.34 7.29
N LEU A 32 7.16 16.52 6.26
CA LEU A 32 7.49 16.97 4.91
C LEU A 32 6.40 16.57 3.91
N ALA A 33 6.38 17.25 2.77
CA ALA A 33 5.55 16.83 1.65
C ALA A 33 6.01 15.46 1.12
N LEU A 34 5.04 14.66 0.68
CA LEU A 34 5.25 13.33 0.15
C LEU A 34 4.58 13.25 -1.22
N ARG A 35 5.30 12.77 -2.24
CA ARG A 35 4.71 12.43 -3.54
C ARG A 35 4.48 10.93 -3.61
N LEU A 36 3.22 10.51 -3.66
CA LEU A 36 2.87 9.15 -4.07
C LEU A 36 3.29 8.99 -5.53
N ARG A 37 3.81 7.81 -5.89
CA ARG A 37 4.29 7.49 -7.24
C ARG A 37 3.58 6.30 -7.84
N SER A 38 3.43 5.23 -7.08
CA SER A 38 2.70 4.05 -7.54
C SER A 38 2.18 3.22 -6.39
N LEU A 39 1.15 2.43 -6.69
CA LEU A 39 0.51 1.50 -5.78
C LEU A 39 0.47 0.12 -6.42
N ASP A 40 0.73 -0.93 -5.64
CA ASP A 40 0.52 -2.31 -6.07
C ASP A 40 0.06 -3.20 -4.90
N ALA A 41 -0.44 -4.39 -5.24
CA ALA A 41 -0.77 -5.42 -4.26
C ALA A 41 -0.25 -6.77 -4.78
N PRO A 42 0.84 -7.35 -4.22
CA PRO A 42 1.46 -8.53 -4.81
C PRO A 42 0.97 -9.85 -4.22
N HIS A 43 0.00 -9.83 -3.31
CA HIS A 43 -0.42 -11.05 -2.61
C HIS A 43 -1.17 -12.00 -3.55
N GLY A 44 -0.89 -13.30 -3.49
CA GLY A 44 -1.46 -14.29 -4.43
C GLY A 44 -2.99 -14.30 -4.50
N ARG A 45 -3.66 -13.99 -3.38
CA ARG A 45 -5.12 -13.95 -3.23
C ARG A 45 -5.72 -12.54 -3.16
N PHE A 46 -4.88 -11.51 -3.14
CA PHE A 46 -5.28 -10.09 -3.12
C PHE A 46 -4.26 -9.33 -3.97
N ARG A 47 -4.51 -9.29 -5.28
CA ARG A 47 -3.49 -8.98 -6.29
C ARG A 47 -3.89 -7.85 -7.22
N ALA A 48 -2.99 -6.90 -7.41
CA ALA A 48 -3.04 -5.91 -8.47
C ALA A 48 -1.62 -5.67 -9.02
N ALA A 49 -1.54 -5.43 -10.33
CA ALA A 49 -0.34 -4.90 -10.93
C ALA A 49 -0.07 -3.48 -10.43
N ALA A 50 1.17 -3.01 -10.59
CA ALA A 50 1.49 -1.62 -10.26
C ALA A 50 0.69 -0.66 -11.13
N ALA A 51 0.06 0.32 -10.48
CA ALA A 51 -0.59 1.45 -11.10
C ALA A 51 0.13 2.73 -10.68
N ASP A 52 0.36 3.63 -11.62
CA ASP A 52 0.98 4.92 -11.35
C ASP A 52 -0.04 5.85 -10.67
N HIS A 53 0.43 6.56 -9.65
CA HIS A 53 -0.31 7.58 -8.93
C HIS A 53 0.63 8.74 -8.70
N GLU A 54 0.39 9.90 -9.31
CA GLU A 54 1.21 11.09 -9.11
C GLU A 54 0.45 12.08 -8.24
N ILE A 55 0.50 11.88 -6.92
CA ILE A 55 -0.26 12.69 -5.96
C ILE A 55 0.70 13.31 -4.95
N ASP A 56 0.73 14.63 -4.90
CA ASP A 56 1.46 15.39 -3.89
C ASP A 56 0.59 15.55 -2.63
N LEU A 57 1.08 15.04 -1.50
CA LEU A 57 0.47 15.19 -0.18
C LEU A 57 1.35 16.10 0.69
N ALA A 58 0.88 17.31 0.95
CA ALA A 58 1.44 18.17 1.98
C ALA A 58 1.36 17.51 3.38
N PRO A 59 2.14 17.98 4.37
CA PRO A 59 1.94 17.59 5.76
C PRO A 59 0.48 17.75 6.19
N ASP A 60 -0.04 16.78 6.95
CA ASP A 60 -1.44 16.68 7.40
C ASP A 60 -2.51 16.54 6.30
N ALA A 61 -2.12 16.57 5.02
CA ALA A 61 -3.05 16.40 3.92
C ALA A 61 -3.53 14.95 3.81
N THR A 62 -4.74 14.80 3.26
CA THR A 62 -5.36 13.52 2.99
C THR A 62 -5.71 13.41 1.51
N ALA A 63 -5.45 12.25 0.92
CA ALA A 63 -5.86 11.90 -0.43
C ALA A 63 -6.59 10.55 -0.43
N HIS A 64 -7.40 10.32 -1.47
CA HIS A 64 -7.94 9.01 -1.77
C HIS A 64 -7.18 8.41 -2.95
N VAL A 65 -6.84 7.13 -2.83
CA VAL A 65 -6.21 6.33 -3.87
C VAL A 65 -7.03 5.08 -4.10
N GLU A 66 -6.98 4.57 -5.32
CA GLU A 66 -7.79 3.42 -5.74
C GLU A 66 -6.94 2.41 -6.49
N LEU A 67 -7.25 1.13 -6.32
CA LEU A 67 -6.61 0.04 -7.05
C LEU A 67 -7.64 -1.04 -7.34
N ASP A 68 -7.68 -1.48 -8.59
CA ASP A 68 -8.50 -2.62 -9.00
C ASP A 68 -7.74 -3.91 -8.68
N VAL A 69 -8.21 -4.62 -7.66
CA VAL A 69 -7.59 -5.82 -7.12
C VAL A 69 -8.40 -7.07 -7.48
N ARG A 70 -7.70 -8.10 -7.95
CA ARG A 70 -8.23 -9.46 -7.97
C ARG A 70 -8.23 -9.99 -6.55
N VAL A 71 -9.38 -10.48 -6.10
CA VAL A 71 -9.54 -11.07 -4.77
C VAL A 71 -10.08 -12.48 -4.90
N ASP A 72 -9.44 -13.43 -4.23
CA ASP A 72 -9.99 -14.77 -4.08
C ASP A 72 -11.07 -14.77 -2.99
N VAL A 73 -12.33 -14.66 -3.41
CA VAL A 73 -13.49 -14.61 -2.51
C VAL A 73 -13.92 -15.99 -1.99
N SER A 74 -13.21 -17.07 -2.36
CA SER A 74 -13.48 -18.41 -1.83
C SER A 74 -12.91 -18.62 -0.42
N GLU A 75 -11.95 -17.78 -0.02
CA GLU A 75 -11.43 -17.76 1.35
C GLU A 75 -12.35 -16.94 2.25
N GLU A 76 -12.45 -17.29 3.53
CA GLU A 76 -13.13 -16.43 4.51
C GLU A 76 -12.26 -15.23 4.91
N ILE A 77 -10.94 -15.45 5.02
CA ILE A 77 -9.97 -14.44 5.45
C ILE A 77 -8.68 -14.60 4.65
N ILE A 78 -8.17 -13.47 4.16
CA ILE A 78 -6.83 -13.35 3.56
C ILE A 78 -5.96 -12.59 4.55
N GLU A 79 -5.04 -13.31 5.19
CA GLU A 79 -4.02 -12.76 6.08
C GLU A 79 -2.82 -12.23 5.29
N ASN A 80 -2.06 -11.32 5.89
CA ASN A 80 -0.77 -10.86 5.36
C ASN A 80 -0.82 -10.33 3.91
N ALA A 81 -1.98 -9.81 3.48
CA ALA A 81 -2.05 -9.04 2.26
C ALA A 81 -1.30 -7.71 2.45
N PHE A 82 -0.87 -7.10 1.35
CA PHE A 82 -0.19 -5.81 1.38
C PHE A 82 -0.75 -4.90 0.30
N LEU A 83 -0.92 -3.63 0.66
CA LEU A 83 -0.85 -2.53 -0.28
C LEU A 83 0.57 -1.95 -0.20
N MET A 84 1.27 -1.95 -1.32
CA MET A 84 2.59 -1.34 -1.44
C MET A 84 2.44 0.06 -2.02
N ILE A 85 2.96 1.07 -1.32
CA ILE A 85 2.94 2.46 -1.75
C ILE A 85 4.38 2.90 -1.98
N ARG A 86 4.72 3.19 -3.23
CA ARG A 86 6.01 3.82 -3.57
C ARG A 86 5.83 5.33 -3.57
N SER A 87 6.76 6.02 -2.90
CA SER A 87 6.68 7.46 -2.71
C SER A 87 8.06 8.12 -2.75
N SER A 88 8.06 9.43 -2.93
CA SER A 88 9.20 10.31 -2.70
C SER A 88 8.92 11.18 -1.48
N TYR A 89 9.90 11.32 -0.59
CA TYR A 89 9.81 12.10 0.64
C TYR A 89 11.16 12.79 0.87
N GLY A 90 11.18 14.12 0.73
CA GLY A 90 12.43 14.86 0.49
C GLY A 90 13.12 14.38 -0.80
N ASP A 91 14.44 14.21 -0.76
CA ASP A 91 15.25 13.75 -1.90
C ASP A 91 15.33 12.21 -2.01
N GLU A 92 14.52 11.50 -1.24
CA GLU A 92 14.65 10.06 -1.05
C GLU A 92 13.41 9.31 -1.53
N ARG A 93 13.62 8.05 -1.94
CA ARG A 93 12.57 7.14 -2.38
C ARG A 93 12.25 6.12 -1.31
N TRP A 94 10.96 5.87 -1.11
CA TRP A 94 10.46 5.02 -0.04
C TRP A 94 9.41 4.04 -0.54
N LEU A 95 9.46 2.82 0.00
CA LEU A 95 8.42 1.81 -0.09
C LEU A 95 7.73 1.73 1.26
N THR A 96 6.44 2.04 1.30
CA THR A 96 5.58 1.83 2.46
C THR A 96 4.76 0.56 2.25
N LEU A 97 4.85 -0.37 3.19
CA LEU A 97 4.09 -1.61 3.26
C LEU A 97 2.91 -1.42 4.20
N VAL A 98 1.71 -1.44 3.65
CA VAL A 98 0.46 -1.39 4.42
C VAL A 98 -0.05 -2.82 4.55
N ARG A 99 0.28 -3.47 5.68
CA ARG A 99 -0.20 -4.82 5.96
C ARG A 99 -1.71 -4.76 6.15
N THR A 100 -2.40 -5.63 5.44
CA THR A 100 -3.85 -5.66 5.33
C THR A 100 -4.35 -7.06 5.65
N ARG A 101 -5.36 -7.14 6.51
CA ARG A 101 -6.20 -8.32 6.67
C ARG A 101 -7.45 -8.10 5.85
N VAL A 102 -7.83 -9.04 4.98
CA VAL A 102 -9.04 -8.93 4.17
C VAL A 102 -10.00 -10.01 4.61
N GLU A 103 -11.12 -9.62 5.21
CA GLU A 103 -12.23 -10.52 5.49
C GLU A 103 -13.16 -10.57 4.29
N ILE A 104 -13.69 -11.74 3.93
CA ILE A 104 -14.72 -11.87 2.90
C ILE A 104 -16.07 -11.99 3.62
N ALA A 105 -16.81 -10.88 3.68
CA ALA A 105 -18.13 -10.81 4.28
C ALA A 105 -19.19 -10.73 3.18
N ASP A 106 -20.12 -11.68 3.15
CA ASP A 106 -21.18 -11.76 2.12
C ASP A 106 -20.62 -11.73 0.67
N GLY A 107 -19.51 -12.43 0.44
CA GLY A 107 -18.81 -12.47 -0.84
C GLY A 107 -18.07 -11.18 -1.21
N ARG A 108 -18.01 -10.19 -0.31
CA ARG A 108 -17.32 -8.92 -0.51
C ARG A 108 -16.05 -8.82 0.35
N PRO A 109 -14.91 -8.40 -0.23
CA PRO A 109 -13.72 -8.11 0.54
C PRO A 109 -13.92 -6.87 1.41
N VAL A 110 -13.48 -6.98 2.66
CA VAL A 110 -13.45 -5.93 3.66
C VAL A 110 -12.00 -5.78 4.15
N PRO A 111 -11.16 -5.04 3.39
CA PRO A 111 -9.76 -4.80 3.76
C PRO A 111 -9.66 -3.94 5.03
N ARG A 112 -8.75 -4.32 5.93
CA ARG A 112 -8.40 -3.56 7.14
C ARG A 112 -6.90 -3.45 7.28
N THR A 113 -6.40 -2.23 7.44
CA THR A 113 -4.99 -2.00 7.76
C THR A 113 -4.69 -2.52 9.16
N THR A 114 -3.67 -3.36 9.29
CA THR A 114 -3.25 -3.94 10.57
C THR A 114 -1.89 -3.44 11.02
N ALA A 115 -1.02 -3.04 10.07
CA ALA A 115 0.27 -2.42 10.36
C ALA A 115 0.75 -1.62 9.16
N ILE A 116 1.59 -0.62 9.41
CA ILE A 116 2.27 0.17 8.37
C ILE A 116 3.75 0.21 8.71
N SER A 117 4.60 -0.07 7.73
CA SER A 117 6.05 0.11 7.84
C SER A 117 6.60 0.76 6.59
N SER A 118 7.66 1.54 6.73
CA SER A 118 8.30 2.23 5.61
C SER A 118 9.79 1.92 5.59
N GLN A 119 10.31 1.63 4.41
CA GLN A 119 11.72 1.38 4.17
C GLN A 119 12.17 2.14 2.93
N ARG A 120 13.44 2.52 2.92
CA ARG A 120 14.02 3.24 1.78
C ARG A 120 14.17 2.30 0.59
N GLU A 121 13.78 2.74 -0.60
CA GLU A 121 14.06 1.98 -1.82
C GLU A 121 15.56 1.94 -2.09
N GLY A 122 16.07 0.79 -2.55
CA GLY A 122 17.49 0.61 -2.83
C GLY A 122 18.35 0.21 -1.61
N PHE A 123 17.78 0.10 -0.41
CA PHE A 123 18.44 -0.54 0.74
C PHE A 123 18.24 -2.06 0.68
N SER A 124 18.88 -2.72 -0.28
CA SER A 124 19.28 -4.12 -0.07
C SER A 124 20.50 -4.08 0.82
N ARG A 125 20.45 -4.77 1.97
CA ARG A 125 21.66 -5.14 2.69
C ARG A 125 22.58 -5.83 1.69
N ASP A 126 23.71 -5.22 1.40
CA ASP A 126 24.88 -5.93 0.91
C ASP A 126 25.28 -6.90 2.04
N THR A 127 24.75 -8.12 1.99
CA THR A 127 25.13 -9.21 2.89
C THR A 127 25.91 -10.24 2.09
N GLY A 128 27.21 -10.00 1.97
CA GLY A 128 28.27 -11.01 1.88
C GLY A 128 28.47 -11.64 0.48
N GLY A 129 29.70 -11.88 0.02
CA GLY A 129 30.91 -12.06 0.81
C GLY A 129 32.18 -11.76 0.03
N HIS A 130 33.09 -11.12 0.74
CA HIS A 130 34.52 -11.32 0.58
C HIS A 130 34.84 -12.72 1.10
N GLU A 131 35.37 -13.61 0.26
CA GLU A 131 36.27 -14.67 0.71
C GLU A 131 37.13 -15.17 -0.46
N ARG A 132 38.37 -14.68 -0.43
CA ARG A 132 39.64 -15.16 -1.04
C ARG A 132 39.77 -15.30 -2.55
#